data_AF-A0A350QRI7-F1
#
_entry.id   AF-A0A350QRI7-F1
#
_cell.length_a   1.000
_cell.length_b   1.000
_cell.length_c   1.000
_cell.angle_alpha   90.00
_cell.angle_beta   90.00
_cell.angle_gamma   90.00
#
_symmetry.space_group_name_H-M   'P 1'
#
loop_
_entity.id
_entity.type
_entity.pdbx_description
1 polymer ?
#
loop_
_entity_poly.entity_id
_entity_poly.type
_entity_poly.pdbx_seq_one_letter_code
_entity_poly.pdbx_strand_id
1 'polypeptide(L)'
;MPRLILLDDGLARLGPLGDLRASFEQRSGIFCALERSERSFGLSAELHLPSGDGALAHERTSRPLVDLDDDSAAIVVNGRLAEGGAVPVPELGAVWR
;
A
#
# COMPACT_ATOMS: atom_id res chain seq x y z
N MET A 1 -9.66 15.25 6.94
CA MET A 1 -8.34 14.59 7.07
C MET A 1 -8.13 13.78 5.81
N PRO A 2 -6.91 13.73 5.23
CA PRO A 2 -6.67 12.97 4.01
C PRO A 2 -6.88 11.47 4.27
N ARG A 3 -7.32 10.75 3.25
CA ARG A 3 -7.38 9.28 3.24
C ARG A 3 -5.97 8.72 3.13
N LEU A 4 -5.71 7.53 3.66
CA LEU A 4 -4.47 6.79 3.41
C LEU A 4 -4.82 5.54 2.63
N ILE A 5 -4.36 5.42 1.38
CA ILE A 5 -4.63 4.28 0.52
C ILE A 5 -3.32 3.55 0.26
N LEU A 6 -3.28 2.25 0.58
CA LEU A 6 -2.20 1.35 0.18
C LEU A 6 -2.62 0.59 -1.06
N LEU A 7 -1.87 0.77 -2.14
CA LEU A 7 -2.09 0.03 -3.38
C LEU A 7 -1.09 -1.12 -3.52
N ASP A 8 -1.54 -2.24 -4.05
CA ASP A 8 -0.67 -3.28 -4.59
C ASP A 8 -0.64 -3.16 -6.12
N ASP A 9 0.53 -2.93 -6.70
CA ASP A 9 0.71 -2.80 -8.14
C ASP A 9 0.84 -4.16 -8.84
N GLY A 10 0.89 -5.26 -8.08
CA GLY A 10 1.07 -6.61 -8.61
C GLY A 10 2.46 -6.87 -9.21
N LEU A 11 3.40 -5.93 -9.06
CA LEU A 11 4.76 -6.02 -9.59
C LEU A 11 5.78 -6.44 -8.52
N ALA A 12 5.33 -6.67 -7.29
CA ALA A 12 6.18 -7.15 -6.21
C ALA A 12 6.69 -8.57 -6.50
N ARG A 13 7.99 -8.79 -6.25
CA ARG A 13 8.66 -10.11 -6.34
C ARG A 13 9.12 -10.59 -4.97
N LEU A 14 8.60 -9.98 -3.92
CA LEU A 14 8.91 -10.37 -2.56
C LEU A 14 8.06 -11.61 -2.27
N GLY A 15 8.69 -12.69 -1.83
CA GLY A 15 8.02 -13.93 -1.44
C GLY A 15 8.00 -15.05 -2.50
N PRO A 16 7.87 -16.32 -2.07
CA PRO A 16 7.61 -17.46 -2.96
C PRO A 16 6.27 -17.29 -3.69
N LEU A 17 6.10 -17.90 -4.88
CA LEU A 17 4.86 -17.90 -5.66
C LEU A 17 3.60 -18.42 -4.91
N GLY A 18 3.78 -19.03 -3.73
CA GLY A 18 2.69 -19.47 -2.85
C GLY A 18 2.30 -18.48 -1.75
N ASP A 19 2.99 -17.35 -1.62
CA ASP A 19 2.64 -16.30 -0.66
C ASP A 19 1.56 -15.42 -1.29
N LEU A 20 0.28 -15.78 -1.07
CA LEU A 20 -0.90 -15.06 -1.57
C LEU A 20 -1.16 -13.72 -0.86
N ARG A 21 -0.12 -13.13 -0.26
CA ARG A 21 -0.22 -11.91 0.51
C ARG A 21 0.09 -10.74 -0.39
N ALA A 22 -0.63 -9.64 -0.19
CA ALA A 22 -0.30 -8.41 -0.87
C ALA A 22 1.08 -7.91 -0.47
N SER A 23 1.73 -7.16 -1.35
CA SER A 23 3.09 -6.66 -1.15
C SER A 23 3.27 -5.89 0.16
N PHE A 24 2.28 -5.09 0.56
CA PHE A 24 2.32 -4.31 1.81
C PHE A 24 2.11 -5.14 3.09
N GLU A 25 1.63 -6.38 2.99
CA GLU A 25 1.46 -7.30 4.12
C GLU A 25 2.73 -8.09 4.42
N GLN A 26 3.68 -8.09 3.49
CA GLN A 26 4.94 -8.79 3.66
C GLN A 26 5.82 -8.05 4.66
N ARG A 27 6.40 -8.83 5.58
CA ARG A 27 7.18 -8.31 6.68
C ARG A 27 8.63 -8.08 6.23
N SER A 28 8.96 -6.82 5.91
CA SER A 28 10.34 -6.39 5.62
C SER A 28 11.00 -5.82 6.88
N GLY A 29 11.15 -6.64 7.94
CA GLY A 29 11.72 -6.24 9.24
C GLY A 29 10.74 -6.39 10.42
N ILE A 30 10.68 -5.39 11.31
CA ILE A 30 9.79 -5.41 12.49
C ILE A 30 8.33 -5.16 12.10
N PHE A 31 8.10 -4.34 11.08
CA PHE A 31 6.77 -3.96 10.60
C PHE A 31 6.62 -4.31 9.11
N CYS A 32 5.40 -4.63 8.69
CA CYS A 32 5.03 -4.62 7.27
C CYS A 32 4.83 -3.17 6.77
N ALA A 33 4.68 -2.98 5.45
CA ALA A 33 4.47 -1.64 4.90
C ALA A 33 3.14 -1.02 5.36
N LEU A 34 2.11 -1.84 5.57
CA LEU A 34 0.84 -1.42 6.18
C LEU A 34 1.05 -0.80 7.56
N GLU A 35 1.67 -1.54 8.48
CA GLU A 35 1.94 -1.10 9.84
C GLU A 35 2.84 0.15 9.88
N ARG A 36 3.85 0.24 9.00
CA ARG A 36 4.70 1.43 8.91
C ARG A 36 3.92 2.65 8.44
N SER A 37 3.10 2.50 7.40
CA SER A 37 2.33 3.62 6.84
C SER A 37 1.33 4.15 7.86
N GLU A 38 0.56 3.27 8.50
CA GLU A 38 -0.41 3.67 9.53
C GLU A 38 0.29 4.39 10.70
N ARG A 39 1.46 3.89 11.13
CA ARG A 39 2.24 4.51 12.21
C ARG A 39 2.84 5.86 11.82
N SER A 40 3.36 5.99 10.59
CA SER A 40 4.00 7.22 10.10
C SER A 40 3.01 8.35 9.89
N PHE A 41 1.81 8.04 9.40
CA PHE A 41 0.78 9.04 9.11
C PHE A 41 -0.24 9.22 10.24
N GLY A 42 -0.30 8.30 11.21
CA GLY A 42 -1.31 8.33 12.28
C GLY A 42 -2.74 8.11 11.76
N LEU A 43 -2.89 7.39 10.64
CA LEU A 43 -4.15 7.13 9.94
C LEU A 43 -4.34 5.63 9.75
N SER A 44 -5.59 5.16 9.71
CA SER A 44 -5.90 3.80 9.26
C SER A 44 -5.85 3.75 7.75
N ALA A 45 -5.24 2.70 7.19
CA ALA A 45 -5.17 2.56 5.74
C ALA A 45 -6.44 1.93 5.16
N GLU A 46 -6.75 2.31 3.93
CA GLU A 46 -7.69 1.65 3.02
C GLU A 46 -6.85 0.92 1.96
N LEU A 47 -7.36 -0.17 1.40
CA LEU A 47 -6.58 -1.03 0.50
C LEU A 47 -7.12 -0.97 -0.92
N HIS A 48 -6.22 -0.84 -1.89
CA HIS A 48 -6.51 -0.98 -3.31
C HIS A 48 -5.71 -2.14 -3.88
N LEU A 49 -6.40 -3.17 -4.37
CA LEU A 49 -5.80 -4.43 -4.83
C LEU A 49 -6.48 -4.90 -6.11
N PRO A 50 -5.77 -5.69 -6.95
CA PRO A 50 -6.42 -6.48 -7.99
C PRO A 50 -7.53 -7.36 -7.42
N SER A 51 -8.61 -7.55 -8.20
CA SER A 51 -9.88 -8.13 -7.73
C SER A 51 -9.78 -9.53 -7.10
N GLY A 52 -8.74 -10.31 -7.44
CA GLY A 52 -8.53 -11.64 -6.88
C GLY A 52 -8.06 -11.66 -5.43
N ASP A 53 -7.36 -10.62 -4.98
CA ASP A 53 -6.61 -10.62 -3.71
C ASP A 53 -7.33 -9.82 -2.61
N GLY A 54 -8.30 -8.98 -3.01
CA GLY A 54 -9.05 -8.10 -2.10
C GLY A 54 -9.72 -8.80 -0.93
N ALA A 55 -10.41 -9.92 -1.17
CA ALA A 55 -11.14 -10.63 -0.12
C ALA A 55 -10.21 -11.20 0.97
N LEU A 56 -9.07 -11.78 0.57
CA LEU A 56 -8.07 -12.32 1.49
C LEU A 56 -7.37 -11.21 2.27
N ALA A 57 -7.04 -10.10 1.61
CA ALA A 57 -6.44 -8.95 2.28
C ALA A 57 -7.42 -8.33 3.31
N HIS A 58 -8.70 -8.22 2.96
CA HIS A 58 -9.72 -7.73 3.89
C HIS A 58 -9.90 -8.66 5.09
N GLU A 59 -9.99 -9.98 4.88
CA GLU A 59 -10.12 -10.96 5.96
C GLU A 59 -8.94 -10.87 6.95
N ARG A 60 -7.71 -10.73 6.43
CA ARG A 60 -6.49 -10.77 7.26
C ARG A 60 -6.18 -9.46 7.97
N THR A 61 -6.63 -8.33 7.41
CA THR A 61 -6.28 -7.01 7.91
C THR A 61 -7.48 -6.26 8.50
N SER A 62 -8.72 -6.63 8.17
CA SER A 62 -9.93 -5.87 8.51
C SER A 62 -9.94 -4.42 7.97
N ARG A 63 -9.08 -4.07 7.01
CA ARG A 63 -9.06 -2.75 6.37
C ARG A 63 -10.06 -2.70 5.20
N PRO A 64 -10.74 -1.57 4.97
CA PRO A 64 -11.70 -1.45 3.87
C PRO A 64 -10.99 -1.53 2.51
N LEU A 65 -11.69 -2.10 1.52
CA LEU A 65 -11.25 -2.13 0.13
C LEU A 65 -11.84 -0.93 -0.61
N VAL A 66 -11.05 -0.27 -1.44
CA VAL A 66 -11.47 0.90 -2.21
C VAL A 66 -10.91 0.92 -3.62
N ASP A 67 -11.67 1.54 -4.52
CA ASP A 67 -11.20 1.91 -5.86
C ASP A 67 -10.55 3.30 -5.85
N LEU A 68 -9.70 3.57 -6.84
CA LEU A 68 -8.94 4.82 -6.97
C LEU A 68 -9.71 5.91 -7.75
N ASP A 69 -11.03 5.75 -7.91
CA ASP A 69 -11.85 6.63 -8.76
C ASP A 69 -12.01 8.07 -8.20
N ASP A 70 -11.75 8.28 -6.91
CA ASP A 70 -11.69 9.61 -6.25
C ASP A 70 -10.51 9.69 -5.27
N ASP A 71 -9.40 10.22 -5.75
CA ASP A 71 -8.15 10.44 -5.02
C ASP A 71 -7.96 11.90 -4.56
N SER A 72 -8.98 12.74 -4.71
CA SER A 72 -8.91 14.21 -4.56
C SER A 72 -8.50 14.70 -3.16
N ALA A 73 -8.36 13.79 -2.18
CA ALA A 73 -7.73 14.04 -0.89
C ALA A 73 -7.08 12.78 -0.28
N ALA A 74 -6.36 11.99 -1.07
CA ALA A 74 -5.71 10.74 -0.61
C ALA A 74 -4.17 10.82 -0.62
N ILE A 75 -3.54 10.28 0.43
CA ILE A 75 -2.15 9.86 0.43
C ILE A 75 -2.14 8.43 -0.11
N VAL A 76 -1.63 8.26 -1.32
CA VAL A 76 -1.59 6.97 -2.01
C VAL A 76 -0.16 6.41 -1.93
N VAL A 77 0.00 5.27 -1.27
CA VAL A 77 1.28 4.62 -1.03
C VAL A 77 1.33 3.30 -1.77
N ASN A 78 2.37 3.09 -2.58
CA ASN A 78 2.62 1.78 -3.18
C ASN A 78 3.21 0.82 -2.15
N GLY A 79 2.52 -0.31 -1.92
CA GLY A 79 2.90 -1.33 -0.95
C GLY A 79 4.25 -1.99 -1.20
N ARG A 80 4.75 -1.92 -2.44
CA ARG A 80 6.09 -2.37 -2.84
C ARG A 80 7.21 -1.47 -2.31
N LEU A 81 6.93 -0.23 -1.89
CA LEU A 81 7.93 0.64 -1.26
C LEU A 81 8.36 0.07 0.10
N ALA A 82 9.29 -0.88 0.06
CA ALA A 82 9.98 -1.43 1.21
C ALA A 82 11.13 -0.52 1.69
N GLU A 83 11.61 0.36 0.83
CA GLU A 83 12.69 1.31 1.13
C GLU A 83 12.12 2.53 1.86
N GLY A 84 12.36 2.55 3.17
CA GLY A 84 12.23 3.75 3.97
C GLY A 84 13.37 4.71 3.63
N GLY A 85 13.10 5.68 2.76
CA GLY A 85 14.01 6.76 2.43
C GLY A 85 13.19 7.99 2.05
N ALA A 86 13.62 9.16 2.52
CA ALA A 86 13.05 10.42 2.06
C ALA A 86 13.50 10.66 0.61
N VAL A 87 12.67 10.32 -0.35
CA VAL A 87 12.83 10.80 -1.72
C VAL A 87 12.22 12.20 -1.81
N PRO A 88 12.87 13.16 -2.50
CA PRO A 88 12.28 14.47 -2.74
C PRO A 88 10.90 14.33 -3.38
N VAL A 89 9.93 15.10 -2.89
CA VAL A 89 8.59 15.14 -3.48
C VAL A 89 8.76 15.51 -4.96
N PRO A 90 8.23 14.70 -5.90
CA PRO A 90 8.28 15.04 -7.32
C PRO A 90 7.62 16.39 -7.58
N GLU A 91 8.15 17.16 -8.53
CA GLU A 91 7.40 18.32 -9.02
C GLU A 91 6.05 17.87 -9.59
N LEU A 92 5.02 18.71 -9.42
CA LEU A 92 3.67 18.42 -9.88
C LEU A 92 3.70 18.11 -11.39
N GLY A 93 3.35 16.88 -11.79
CA GLY A 93 3.38 16.43 -13.19
C GLY A 93 4.66 15.67 -13.60
N ALA A 94 5.61 15.42 -12.70
CA ALA A 94 6.78 14.61 -13.00
C ALA A 94 6.41 13.12 -13.16
N VAL A 95 6.81 12.53 -14.30
CA VAL A 95 6.65 11.09 -14.57
C VAL A 95 7.86 10.33 -14.06
N TRP A 96 7.64 9.43 -13.10
CA TRP A 96 8.67 8.52 -12.59
C TRP A 96 8.69 7.23 -13.43
N ARG A 97 9.89 6.80 -13.84
CA ARG A 97 10.13 5.53 -14.54
C ARG A 97 10.75 4.52 -13.61
#